data_AF-A0A1Q5BKD6-F1
#
_entry.id   AF-A0A1Q5BKD6-F1
#
_cell.length_a   1.000
_cell.length_b   1.000
_cell.length_c   1.000
_cell.angle_alpha   90.00
_cell.angle_beta   90.00
_cell.angle_gamma   90.00
#
_symmetry.space_group_name_H-M   'P 1'
#
loop_
_entity.id
_entity.type
_entity.pdbx_description
1 polymer ?
#
loop_
_entity_poly.entity_id
_entity_poly.type
_entity_poly.pdbx_seq_one_letter_code
_entity_poly.pdbx_strand_id
1 'polypeptide(L)'
;MSEGTGDLKRGVGALEKFKKSVDALLADFEGSAASKTKVADQKITRASLSGQNACFAEADGLYTQYNRVHSSLVSLSKSLGDQIEYLSLGVHAAAVGLDNVEDDVRRRFYEIQTRLDKEREEHAKSEKTPEKTNDDKQVDSGWGAE
;
A
#
# COMPACT_ATOMS: atom_id res chain seq x y z
N MET A 1 -4.69 26.36 -41.57
CA MET A 1 -5.32 25.57 -40.48
C MET A 1 -4.53 24.29 -40.24
N SER A 2 -3.33 24.38 -39.65
CA SER A 2 -2.41 23.23 -39.48
C SER A 2 -1.89 23.06 -38.03
N GLU A 3 -2.27 23.93 -37.09
CA GLU A 3 -1.74 23.90 -35.72
C GLU A 3 -2.29 22.78 -34.83
N GLY A 4 -3.56 22.36 -35.02
CA GLY A 4 -4.19 21.35 -34.15
C GLY A 4 -3.55 19.95 -34.22
N THR A 5 -3.16 19.49 -35.41
CA THR A 5 -2.60 18.13 -35.59
C THR A 5 -1.17 18.01 -35.04
N GLY A 6 -0.42 19.11 -35.03
CA GLY A 6 0.93 19.16 -34.46
C GLY A 6 0.92 19.08 -32.93
N ASP A 7 0.03 19.81 -32.29
CA ASP A 7 -0.14 19.80 -30.83
C ASP A 7 -0.67 18.46 -30.31
N LEU A 8 -1.60 17.83 -31.03
CA LEU A 8 -2.07 16.48 -30.72
C LEU A 8 -0.94 15.44 -30.79
N LYS A 9 -0.13 15.46 -31.87
CA LYS A 9 1.03 14.56 -32.00
C LYS A 9 2.07 14.79 -30.90
N ARG A 10 2.32 16.05 -30.53
CA ARG A 10 3.22 16.40 -29.42
C ARG A 10 2.65 15.92 -28.08
N GLY A 11 1.35 16.03 -27.87
CA GLY A 11 0.64 15.56 -26.69
C GLY A 11 0.69 14.04 -26.53
N VAL A 12 0.39 13.28 -27.59
CA VAL A 12 0.48 11.81 -27.58
C VAL A 12 1.90 11.34 -27.29
N GLY A 13 2.90 11.94 -27.94
CA GLY A 13 4.31 11.62 -27.67
C GLY A 13 4.77 12.01 -26.25
N ALA A 14 4.14 12.99 -25.62
CA ALA A 14 4.40 13.34 -24.22
C ALA A 14 3.75 12.33 -23.27
N LEU A 15 2.51 11.89 -23.52
CA LEU A 15 1.84 10.85 -22.75
C LEU A 15 2.60 9.52 -22.80
N GLU A 16 3.09 9.11 -23.97
CA GLU A 16 3.88 7.89 -24.10
C GLU A 16 5.17 7.93 -23.28
N LYS A 17 5.86 9.08 -23.27
CA LYS A 17 7.07 9.27 -22.43
C LYS A 17 6.72 9.22 -20.95
N PHE A 18 5.62 9.86 -20.56
CA PHE A 18 5.16 9.84 -19.18
C PHE A 18 4.81 8.41 -18.73
N LYS A 19 4.07 7.65 -19.55
CA LYS A 19 3.80 6.23 -19.30
C LYS A 19 5.08 5.45 -19.04
N LYS A 20 6.09 5.58 -19.91
CA LYS A 20 7.39 4.90 -19.74
C LYS A 20 8.06 5.24 -18.42
N SER A 21 8.02 6.51 -18.00
CA SER A 21 8.59 6.92 -16.71
C SER A 21 7.83 6.33 -15.53
N VAL A 22 6.50 6.24 -15.60
CA VAL A 22 5.66 5.65 -14.55
C VAL A 22 5.85 4.13 -14.49
N ASP A 23 5.92 3.45 -15.64
CA ASP A 23 6.21 2.02 -15.72
C ASP A 23 7.60 1.69 -15.15
N ALA A 24 8.60 2.52 -15.45
CA ALA A 24 9.93 2.39 -14.87
C ALA A 24 9.90 2.56 -13.36
N LEU A 25 9.18 3.57 -12.84
CA LEU A 25 9.01 3.78 -11.41
C LEU A 25 8.34 2.57 -10.73
N LEU A 26 7.31 2.00 -11.36
CA LEU A 26 6.63 0.81 -10.83
C LEU A 26 7.59 -0.39 -10.77
N ALA A 27 8.36 -0.60 -11.83
CA ALA A 27 9.35 -1.68 -11.91
C ALA A 27 10.46 -1.50 -10.85
N ASP A 28 10.98 -0.28 -10.70
CA ASP A 28 11.99 0.06 -9.69
C ASP A 28 11.44 -0.14 -8.28
N PHE A 29 10.19 0.28 -8.04
CA PHE A 29 9.51 0.11 -6.76
C PHE A 29 9.30 -1.37 -6.42
N GLU A 30 8.77 -2.18 -7.34
CA GLU A 30 8.59 -3.63 -7.16
C GLU A 30 9.92 -4.39 -7.03
N GLY A 31 10.99 -3.91 -7.68
CA GLY A 31 12.35 -4.42 -7.54
C GLY A 31 13.05 -4.03 -6.23
N SER A 32 12.57 -2.98 -5.56
CA SER A 32 13.18 -2.46 -4.34
C SER A 32 12.88 -3.32 -3.10
N ALA A 33 13.61 -3.07 -2.02
CA ALA A 33 13.32 -3.65 -0.70
C ALA A 33 11.97 -3.19 -0.12
N ALA A 34 11.41 -2.10 -0.66
CA ALA A 34 10.14 -1.54 -0.23
C ALA A 34 8.94 -2.17 -0.97
N SER A 35 9.14 -3.09 -1.91
CA SER A 35 8.04 -3.76 -2.59
C SER A 35 7.19 -4.59 -1.63
N LYS A 36 5.90 -4.74 -1.95
CA LYS A 36 4.94 -5.42 -1.07
C LYS A 36 5.39 -6.82 -0.71
N THR A 37 5.99 -7.53 -1.67
CA THR A 37 6.51 -8.89 -1.48
C THR A 37 7.73 -8.88 -0.57
N LYS A 38 8.73 -8.02 -0.84
CA LYS A 38 9.97 -7.97 -0.04
C LYS A 38 9.73 -7.49 1.38
N VAL A 39 8.80 -6.56 1.59
CA VAL A 39 8.37 -6.14 2.93
C VAL A 39 7.61 -7.28 3.59
N ALA A 40 6.66 -7.93 2.91
CA ALA A 40 5.90 -9.04 3.47
C ALA A 40 6.76 -10.24 3.89
N ASP A 41 7.89 -10.47 3.22
CA ASP A 41 8.85 -11.53 3.54
C ASP A 41 9.68 -11.25 4.80
N GLN A 42 9.79 -9.98 5.21
CA GLN A 42 10.49 -9.59 6.44
C GLN A 42 9.65 -9.92 7.68
N LYS A 43 9.51 -11.20 7.99
CA LYS A 43 8.80 -11.67 9.19
C LYS A 43 9.78 -12.07 10.28
N ILE A 44 9.54 -11.57 11.48
CA ILE A 44 10.24 -12.00 12.69
C ILE A 44 9.30 -12.94 13.45
N THR A 45 9.82 -14.02 14.00
CA THR A 45 9.04 -14.89 14.89
C THR A 45 9.17 -14.42 16.34
N ARG A 46 8.14 -14.63 17.17
CA ARG A 46 8.22 -14.32 18.61
C ARG A 46 9.38 -15.05 19.29
N ALA A 47 9.68 -16.27 18.83
CA ALA A 47 10.81 -17.08 19.30
C ALA A 47 12.19 -16.54 18.85
N SER A 48 12.25 -15.56 17.95
CA SER A 48 13.49 -14.85 17.62
C SER A 48 13.79 -13.70 18.59
N LEU A 49 12.77 -13.23 19.31
CA LEU A 49 12.86 -12.13 20.29
C LEU A 49 13.01 -12.64 21.74
N SER A 50 12.89 -13.95 21.95
CA SER A 50 13.04 -14.62 23.24
C SER A 50 13.82 -15.92 23.05
N GLY A 51 14.61 -16.35 24.03
CA GLY A 51 15.22 -17.69 23.99
C GLY A 51 14.15 -18.78 23.92
N GLN A 52 14.48 -19.94 23.33
CA GLN A 52 13.61 -21.11 23.36
C GLN A 52 13.22 -21.42 24.82
N ASN A 53 11.92 -21.39 25.13
CA ASN A 53 11.34 -21.60 26.46
C ASN A 53 11.54 -20.47 27.51
N ALA A 54 11.96 -19.27 27.12
CA ALA A 54 11.96 -18.11 28.02
C ALA A 54 10.64 -17.32 27.91
N CYS A 55 9.95 -17.15 29.05
CA CYS A 55 8.76 -16.30 29.13
C CYS A 55 9.20 -14.86 29.46
N PHE A 56 9.55 -14.09 28.42
CA PHE A 56 9.90 -12.68 28.55
C PHE A 56 8.75 -11.83 28.00
N ALA A 57 7.99 -11.19 28.89
CA ALA A 57 6.77 -10.47 28.53
C ALA A 57 7.07 -9.25 27.64
N GLU A 58 8.23 -8.63 27.80
CA GLU A 58 8.68 -7.49 27.01
C GLU A 58 8.97 -7.89 25.55
N ALA A 59 9.36 -9.15 25.29
CA ALA A 59 9.44 -9.66 23.92
C ALA A 59 8.07 -9.75 23.24
N ASP A 60 7.00 -10.02 24.00
CA ASP A 60 5.63 -10.03 23.44
C ASP A 60 5.18 -8.61 23.08
N GLY A 61 5.53 -7.61 23.90
CA GLY A 61 5.31 -6.20 23.61
C GLY A 61 6.04 -5.76 22.34
N LEU A 62 7.34 -6.06 22.23
CA LEU A 62 8.14 -5.73 21.05
C LEU A 62 7.62 -6.45 19.79
N TYR A 63 7.28 -7.73 19.90
CA TYR A 63 6.70 -8.52 18.80
C TYR A 63 5.39 -7.90 18.30
N THR A 64 4.53 -7.47 19.21
CA THR A 64 3.25 -6.83 18.88
C THR A 64 3.47 -5.53 18.11
N GLN A 65 4.36 -4.66 18.60
CA GLN A 65 4.64 -3.40 17.92
C GLN A 65 5.34 -3.59 16.58
N TYR A 66 6.26 -4.56 16.49
CA TYR A 66 6.88 -4.94 15.23
C TYR A 66 5.83 -5.35 14.20
N ASN A 67 4.91 -6.27 14.56
CA ASN A 67 3.87 -6.72 13.64
C ASN A 67 2.90 -5.61 13.23
N ARG A 68 2.62 -4.66 14.13
CA ARG A 68 1.82 -3.47 13.80
C ARG A 68 2.49 -2.66 12.70
N VAL A 69 3.76 -2.28 12.91
CA VAL A 69 4.53 -1.48 11.93
C VAL A 69 4.73 -2.25 10.63
N HIS A 70 5.08 -3.53 10.72
CA HIS A 70 5.24 -4.42 9.57
C HIS A 70 3.98 -4.49 8.73
N SER A 71 2.82 -4.72 9.35
CA SER A 71 1.53 -4.75 8.66
C SER A 71 1.18 -3.41 8.01
N SER A 72 1.43 -2.29 8.70
CA SER A 72 1.25 -0.96 8.13
C SER A 72 2.15 -0.71 6.91
N LEU A 73 3.41 -1.14 6.98
CA LEU A 73 4.36 -0.97 5.87
C LEU A 73 4.00 -1.85 4.66
N VAL A 74 3.55 -3.08 4.89
CA VAL A 74 3.04 -3.97 3.82
C VAL A 74 1.82 -3.33 3.14
N SER A 75 0.87 -2.81 3.93
CA SER A 75 -0.33 -2.15 3.38
C SER A 75 0.03 -0.91 2.56
N LEU A 76 0.90 -0.05 3.12
CA LEU A 76 1.36 1.16 2.45
C LEU A 76 2.07 0.84 1.13
N SER A 77 2.98 -0.13 1.15
CA SER A 77 3.71 -0.55 -0.03
C SER A 77 2.77 -1.07 -1.13
N LYS A 78 1.78 -1.87 -0.75
CA LYS A 78 0.74 -2.35 -1.67
C LYS A 78 -0.06 -1.18 -2.27
N SER A 79 -0.57 -0.27 -1.43
CA SER A 79 -1.36 0.89 -1.89
C SER A 79 -0.55 1.76 -2.85
N LEU A 80 0.72 2.01 -2.54
CA LEU A 80 1.60 2.79 -3.42
C LEU A 80 1.82 2.12 -4.77
N GLY A 81 2.10 0.81 -4.80
CA GLY A 81 2.22 0.05 -6.04
C GLY A 81 0.94 0.12 -6.88
N ASP A 82 -0.21 -0.04 -6.23
CA ASP A 82 -1.53 0.04 -6.87
C ASP A 82 -1.80 1.43 -7.47
N GLN A 83 -1.44 2.50 -6.76
CA GLN A 83 -1.60 3.88 -7.25
C GLN A 83 -0.70 4.16 -8.46
N ILE A 84 0.55 3.69 -8.47
CA ILE A 84 1.47 3.86 -9.61
C ILE A 84 0.97 3.05 -10.82
N GLU A 85 0.53 1.81 -10.62
CA GLU A 85 -0.04 0.97 -11.67
C GLU A 85 -1.30 1.61 -12.28
N TYR A 86 -2.24 2.06 -11.42
CA TYR A 86 -3.43 2.78 -11.85
C TYR A 86 -3.11 4.01 -12.71
N LEU A 87 -2.08 4.77 -12.33
CA LEU A 87 -1.65 5.95 -13.06
C LEU A 87 -1.07 5.60 -14.44
N SER A 88 -0.26 4.53 -14.54
CA SER A 88 0.22 4.02 -15.83
C SER A 88 -0.93 3.59 -16.75
N LEU A 89 -1.87 2.81 -16.22
CA LEU A 89 -3.05 2.34 -16.94
C LEU A 89 -3.91 3.52 -17.46
N GLY A 90 -4.15 4.53 -16.62
CA GLY A 90 -4.91 5.72 -17.00
C GLY A 90 -4.24 6.55 -18.10
N VAL A 91 -2.93 6.73 -18.02
CA VAL A 91 -2.15 7.42 -19.07
C VAL A 91 -2.16 6.62 -20.36
N HIS A 92 -2.04 5.29 -20.27
CA HIS A 92 -2.14 4.43 -21.43
C HIS A 92 -3.49 4.58 -22.13
N ALA A 93 -4.59 4.50 -21.37
CA ALA A 93 -5.94 4.67 -21.89
C ALA A 93 -6.15 6.04 -22.56
N ALA A 94 -5.57 7.10 -22.00
CA ALA A 94 -5.60 8.44 -22.58
C ALA A 94 -4.76 8.56 -23.87
N ALA A 95 -3.68 7.78 -24.01
CA ALA A 95 -2.80 7.82 -25.18
C ALA A 95 -3.38 7.07 -26.40
N VAL A 96 -3.98 5.88 -26.19
CA VAL A 96 -4.54 5.06 -27.30
C VAL A 96 -6.01 5.36 -27.58
N GLY A 97 -6.70 6.03 -26.65
CA GLY A 97 -8.13 6.28 -26.68
C GLY A 97 -8.91 5.09 -26.12
N LEU A 98 -9.91 5.37 -25.27
CA LEU A 98 -10.63 4.37 -24.48
C LEU A 98 -11.16 3.19 -25.32
N ASP A 99 -11.61 3.45 -26.56
CA ASP A 99 -12.16 2.44 -27.48
C ASP A 99 -11.10 1.47 -28.03
N ASN A 100 -9.83 1.89 -28.10
CA ASN A 100 -8.71 1.07 -28.59
C ASN A 100 -7.93 0.38 -27.46
N VAL A 101 -8.31 0.60 -26.20
CA VAL A 101 -7.68 -0.06 -25.06
C VAL A 101 -8.08 -1.53 -25.04
N GLU A 102 -7.09 -2.41 -24.83
CA GLU A 102 -7.30 -3.83 -24.70
C GLU A 102 -8.18 -4.17 -23.47
N ASP A 103 -9.02 -5.20 -23.57
CA ASP A 103 -9.98 -5.54 -22.52
C ASP A 103 -9.31 -5.96 -21.20
N ASP A 104 -8.10 -6.50 -21.26
CA ASP A 104 -7.30 -6.84 -20.09
C ASP A 104 -6.80 -5.59 -19.34
N VAL A 105 -6.37 -4.56 -20.06
CA VAL A 105 -5.99 -3.25 -19.52
C VAL A 105 -7.19 -2.58 -18.85
N ARG A 106 -8.36 -2.57 -19.51
CA ARG A 106 -9.61 -2.06 -18.92
C ARG A 106 -9.98 -2.81 -17.65
N ARG A 107 -9.96 -4.15 -17.70
CA ARG A 107 -10.26 -5.00 -16.54
C ARG A 107 -9.31 -4.70 -15.38
N ARG A 108 -8.01 -4.60 -15.64
CA ARG A 108 -6.98 -4.34 -14.63
C ARG A 108 -7.14 -2.95 -14.00
N PHE A 109 -7.46 -1.95 -14.81
CA PHE A 109 -7.76 -0.59 -14.33
C PHE A 109 -8.92 -0.60 -13.32
N TYR A 110 -10.05 -1.24 -13.67
CA TYR A 110 -11.20 -1.32 -12.77
C TYR A 110 -10.95 -2.15 -11.51
N GLU A 111 -10.16 -3.23 -11.62
CA GLU A 111 -9.76 -4.03 -10.47
C GLU A 111 -9.00 -3.18 -9.44
N ILE A 112 -8.02 -2.41 -9.91
CA ILE A 112 -7.20 -1.55 -9.04
C ILE A 112 -8.02 -0.39 -8.50
N GLN A 113 -8.85 0.23 -9.33
CA GLN A 113 -9.75 1.30 -8.92
C GLN A 113 -10.65 0.86 -7.76
N THR A 114 -11.32 -0.28 -7.93
CA THR A 114 -12.21 -0.85 -6.90
C THR A 114 -11.46 -1.11 -5.59
N ARG A 115 -10.20 -1.57 -5.69
CA ARG A 115 -9.36 -1.84 -4.52
C ARG A 115 -8.97 -0.55 -3.79
N LEU A 116 -8.58 0.50 -4.51
CA LEU A 116 -8.22 1.80 -3.95
C LEU A 116 -9.44 2.51 -3.32
N ASP A 117 -10.60 2.42 -3.96
CA ASP A 117 -11.85 2.98 -3.42
C ASP A 117 -12.24 2.31 -2.10
N LYS A 118 -12.15 0.97 -2.07
CA LYS A 118 -12.40 0.20 -0.85
C LYS A 118 -11.43 0.57 0.27
N GLU A 119 -10.14 0.69 -0.03
CA GLU A 119 -9.13 1.11 0.94
C GLU A 119 -9.48 2.50 1.51
N ARG A 120 -9.79 3.47 0.64
CA ARG A 120 -10.21 4.82 1.06
C ARG A 120 -11.44 4.80 1.98
N GLU A 121 -12.43 3.97 1.68
CA GLU A 121 -13.62 3.81 2.52
C GLU A 121 -13.29 3.20 3.90
N GLU A 122 -12.41 2.21 3.95
CA GLU A 122 -11.96 1.58 5.19
C GLU A 122 -11.21 2.58 6.08
N HIS A 123 -10.32 3.36 5.49
CA HIS A 123 -9.62 4.46 6.19
C HIS A 123 -10.62 5.50 6.71
N ALA A 124 -11.57 5.94 5.89
CA ALA A 124 -12.60 6.90 6.31
C ALA A 124 -13.51 6.39 7.44
N LYS A 125 -13.70 5.07 7.56
CA LYS A 125 -14.44 4.44 8.67
C LYS A 125 -13.60 4.36 9.94
N SER A 126 -12.30 4.07 9.80
CA SER A 126 -11.37 4.02 10.93
C SER A 126 -11.18 5.40 11.61
N GLU A 127 -11.19 6.49 10.84
CA GLU A 127 -11.11 7.86 11.38
C GLU A 127 -12.38 8.32 12.12
N LYS A 128 -13.54 7.74 11.78
CA LYS A 128 -14.84 8.11 12.38
C LYS A 128 -15.19 7.29 13.62
N THR A 129 -14.48 6.20 13.87
CA THR A 129 -14.69 5.37 15.06
C THR A 129 -13.67 5.82 16.11
N PRO A 130 -14.08 6.41 17.25
CA PRO A 130 -13.12 6.72 18.30
C PRO A 130 -12.47 5.41 18.74
N GLU A 131 -11.15 5.37 18.61
CA GLU A 131 -10.28 4.30 19.08
C GLU A 131 -10.61 4.09 20.57
N LYS A 132 -11.22 2.95 20.91
CA LYS A 132 -11.35 2.55 22.31
C LYS A 132 -9.95 2.23 22.81
N THR A 133 -9.26 3.24 23.33
CA THR A 133 -8.07 3.07 24.16
C THR A 133 -8.44 2.12 25.29
N ASN A 134 -7.79 0.95 25.32
CA ASN A 134 -7.88 0.00 26.42
C ASN A 134 -7.03 0.49 27.61
N ASP A 135 -7.27 1.71 28.07
CA ASP A 135 -6.70 2.28 29.29
C ASP A 135 -7.81 2.38 30.34
N ASP A 136 -8.29 1.23 30.84
CA ASP A 136 -9.08 1.17 32.09
C ASP A 136 -9.27 -0.29 32.56
N LYS A 137 -8.18 -1.07 32.58
CA LYS A 137 -8.06 -2.12 33.60
C LYS A 137 -7.02 -1.66 34.61
N GLN A 138 -7.47 -0.73 35.46
CA GLN A 138 -6.95 -0.56 36.80
C GLN A 138 -6.94 -1.95 37.45
N VAL A 139 -5.76 -2.57 37.48
CA VAL A 139 -5.47 -3.77 38.25
C VAL A 139 -5.62 -3.40 39.72
N ASP A 140 -6.77 -3.75 40.28
CA ASP A 140 -6.98 -3.93 41.71
C ASP A 140 -5.95 -4.94 42.22
N SER A 141 -4.80 -4.41 42.64
CA SER A 141 -3.73 -5.18 43.27
C SER A 141 -3.77 -4.83 44.74
N GLY A 142 -4.74 -5.42 45.45
CA GLY A 142 -4.70 -5.53 46.88
C GLY A 142 -3.40 -6.18 47.32
N TRP A 143 -2.55 -5.41 48.00
CA TRP A 143 -1.50 -5.93 48.87
C TRP A 143 -1.65 -5.21 50.21
N GLY A 144 -2.08 -5.97 51.21
CA GLY A 144 -2.09 -5.59 52.60
C GLY A 144 -0.74 -5.87 53.29
N ALA A 145 -0.75 -5.57 54.59
CA ALA A 145 0.36 -5.55 55.56
C ALA A 145 1.24 -4.29 55.41
N GLU A 146 1.47 -3.49 56.46
CA GLU A 146 1.76 -3.83 57.86
C GLU A 146 1.23 -2.76 58.83
#